data_AF-A0A9P5N0G2-F1
#
_entry.id   AF-A0A9P5N0G2-F1
#
_cell.length_a   1.000
_cell.length_b   1.000
_cell.length_c   1.000
_cell.angle_alpha   90.00
_cell.angle_beta   90.00
_cell.angle_gamma   90.00
#
_symmetry.space_group_name_H-M   'P 1'
#
loop_
_entity.id
_entity.type
_entity.pdbx_description
1 polymer ?
#
loop_
_entity_poly.entity_id
_entity_poly.type
_entity_poly.pdbx_seq_one_letter_code
_entity_poly.pdbx_strand_id
1 'polypeptide(L)'
;MSQYPIPPPSYGSTSPSPKSPNPPIYSGISYHDEPGSSAGIYNQPAPGDLPDDFKYGVSVTESSIEIRLAFVRKVYTILLTQILATTIVGGLLSQSNSAIFWVQTNIWAFYVSLFGTLVVLGLLYWKRHSHPMNFGLLGLFTLMEAFTLGVVTAFYDDVIVLQALLITTGVFLGLTLFTLQSKYDFSGMGPWLFGGLVALRKLSPLFAESWI
;
A
#
# COMPACT_ATOMS: atom_id res chain seq x y z
N MET A 1 2.65 42.06 50.29
CA MET A 1 3.51 41.37 49.30
C MET A 1 2.59 40.79 48.26
N SER A 2 2.49 41.47 47.11
CA SER A 2 1.51 41.15 46.06
C SER A 2 2.24 41.17 44.73
N GLN A 3 2.29 40.03 44.05
CA GLN A 3 2.86 39.84 42.72
C GLN A 3 2.11 40.69 41.68
N TYR A 4 2.84 41.25 40.71
CA TYR A 4 2.28 41.75 39.45
C TYR A 4 2.94 41.00 38.26
N PRO A 5 2.20 40.76 37.16
CA PRO A 5 2.65 39.93 36.04
C PRO A 5 3.51 40.71 35.03
N ILE A 6 4.43 40.02 34.37
CA ILE A 6 5.30 40.56 33.31
C ILE A 6 4.51 40.59 31.97
N PRO A 7 4.52 41.69 31.20
CA PRO A 7 3.82 41.77 29.91
C PRO A 7 4.55 41.03 28.77
N PRO A 8 3.83 40.59 27.71
CA PRO A 8 4.41 39.84 26.59
C PRO A 8 5.25 40.72 25.64
N PRO A 9 6.19 40.12 24.86
CA PRO A 9 7.03 40.84 23.92
C PRO A 9 6.23 41.48 22.77
N SER A 10 6.63 42.71 22.40
CA SER A 10 6.01 43.50 21.33
C SER A 10 6.54 43.06 19.96
N TYR A 11 5.65 42.62 19.07
CA TYR A 11 5.95 42.38 17.66
C TYR A 11 5.82 43.70 16.88
N GLY A 12 6.96 44.34 16.64
CA GLY A 12 7.05 45.57 15.83
C GLY A 12 7.02 45.28 14.33
N SER A 13 6.11 45.97 13.64
CA SER A 13 5.90 45.99 12.20
C SER A 13 6.99 46.77 11.45
N THR A 14 7.47 46.20 10.35
CA THR A 14 8.43 46.79 9.40
C THR A 14 7.80 47.87 8.53
N SER A 15 8.46 49.03 8.36
CA SER A 15 8.32 49.94 7.19
C SER A 15 9.27 51.18 7.27
N PRO A 16 9.62 51.85 6.14
CA PRO A 16 10.98 51.83 5.58
C PRO A 16 11.65 53.22 5.38
N SER A 17 12.96 53.24 5.10
CA SER A 17 13.70 54.44 4.63
C SER A 17 14.97 54.05 3.81
N PRO A 18 15.53 54.95 2.97
CA PRO A 18 15.75 54.69 1.53
C PRO A 18 17.17 54.26 1.10
N LYS A 19 17.22 53.79 -0.16
CA LYS A 19 18.27 53.06 -0.89
C LYS A 19 19.64 53.74 -1.02
N SER A 20 20.70 52.93 -0.91
CA SER A 20 21.91 52.99 -1.75
C SER A 20 22.21 51.59 -2.32
N PRO A 21 22.72 51.45 -3.56
CA PRO A 21 22.71 50.19 -4.28
C PRO A 21 23.97 49.36 -4.00
N ASN A 22 23.84 48.19 -3.38
CA ASN A 22 24.87 47.14 -3.38
C ASN A 22 24.20 45.75 -3.51
N PRO A 23 24.78 44.81 -4.27
CA PRO A 23 24.18 43.51 -4.59
C PRO A 23 24.14 42.57 -3.36
N PRO A 24 23.20 41.60 -3.31
CA PRO A 24 23.03 40.73 -2.14
C PRO A 24 24.18 39.72 -2.02
N ILE A 25 24.87 39.77 -0.86
CA ILE A 25 25.83 38.75 -0.44
C ILE A 25 25.04 37.59 0.18
N TYR A 26 25.14 36.42 -0.42
CA TYR A 26 24.71 35.14 0.13
C TYR A 26 25.60 34.83 1.35
N SER A 27 25.06 34.85 2.57
CA SER A 27 25.82 34.55 3.78
C SER A 27 26.09 33.04 3.85
N GLY A 28 27.31 32.66 3.45
CA GLY A 28 27.81 31.30 3.47
C GLY A 28 27.97 30.74 4.88
N ILE A 29 27.77 29.43 4.97
CA ILE A 29 28.05 28.56 6.11
C ILE A 29 29.53 28.69 6.47
N SER A 30 29.81 29.02 7.73
CA SER A 30 31.16 29.03 8.30
C SER A 30 31.66 27.60 8.50
N TYR A 31 32.61 27.17 7.65
CA TYR A 31 33.36 25.93 7.83
C TYR A 31 34.47 26.17 8.86
N HIS A 32 34.41 25.45 9.98
CA HIS A 32 35.55 25.28 10.88
C HIS A 32 36.41 24.13 10.31
N ASP A 33 37.60 24.45 9.79
CA ASP A 33 38.59 23.46 9.34
C ASP A 33 39.41 22.96 10.54
N GLU A 34 39.33 21.66 10.83
CA GLU A 34 40.34 20.93 11.61
C GLU A 34 41.16 20.01 10.68
N PRO A 35 42.50 19.94 10.81
CA PRO A 35 43.30 19.12 9.93
C PRO A 35 43.47 17.72 10.53
N GLY A 36 42.78 16.71 9.98
CA GLY A 36 43.03 15.34 10.41
C GLY A 36 42.17 14.24 9.82
N SER A 37 42.80 13.45 8.95
CA SER A 37 42.48 12.07 8.56
C SER A 37 41.43 11.82 7.45
N SER A 38 41.88 10.98 6.51
CA SER A 38 41.16 10.46 5.36
C SER A 38 39.85 9.76 5.71
N ALA A 39 38.81 10.03 4.89
CA ALA A 39 37.87 9.07 4.27
C ALA A 39 36.41 9.56 4.33
N GLY A 40 35.78 9.70 3.16
CA GLY A 40 34.32 9.71 3.03
C GLY A 40 33.74 10.94 2.34
N ILE A 41 33.22 10.75 1.13
CA ILE A 41 32.51 11.73 0.29
C ILE A 41 31.09 12.05 0.84
N TYR A 42 30.75 11.64 2.06
CA TYR A 42 29.44 11.85 2.66
C TYR A 42 29.57 12.50 4.05
N ASN A 43 29.34 13.81 4.12
CA ASN A 43 29.04 14.51 5.36
C ASN A 43 27.62 14.11 5.80
N GLN A 44 27.49 12.95 6.44
CA GLN A 44 26.23 12.55 7.06
C GLN A 44 26.08 13.28 8.40
N PRO A 45 24.95 13.98 8.63
CA PRO A 45 24.67 14.62 9.92
C PRO A 45 24.75 13.58 11.05
N ALA A 46 25.25 13.99 12.21
CA ALA A 46 25.30 13.14 13.39
C ALA A 46 23.89 12.60 13.72
N PRO A 47 23.75 11.37 14.26
CA PRO A 47 22.45 10.77 14.57
C PRO A 47 21.71 11.62 15.64
N GLY A 48 20.87 12.55 15.20
CA GLY A 48 20.18 13.50 16.08
C GLY A 48 19.92 14.88 15.46
N ASP A 49 20.74 15.30 14.48
CA ASP A 49 20.69 16.63 13.85
C ASP A 49 19.80 16.72 12.59
N LEU A 50 18.98 15.71 12.34
CA LEU A 50 18.01 15.74 11.24
C LEU A 50 16.81 16.61 11.65
N PRO A 51 16.47 17.67 10.89
CA PRO A 51 15.24 18.42 11.10
C PRO A 51 14.04 17.46 11.14
N ASP A 52 13.04 17.74 11.98
CA ASP A 52 11.90 16.82 12.17
C ASP A 52 11.17 16.48 10.86
N ASP A 53 11.20 17.37 9.86
CA ASP A 53 10.68 17.15 8.50
C ASP A 53 11.37 16.00 7.74
N PHE A 54 12.59 15.62 8.11
CA PHE A 54 13.30 14.45 7.59
C PHE A 54 13.25 13.23 8.52
N LYS A 55 12.70 13.41 9.73
CA LYS A 55 12.56 12.39 10.76
C LYS A 55 11.26 11.62 10.63
N TYR A 56 10.23 12.25 10.06
CA TYR A 56 9.00 11.61 9.62
C TYR A 56 9.12 11.23 8.14
N GLY A 57 8.92 9.94 7.85
CA GLY A 57 9.08 9.42 6.49
C GLY A 57 8.15 10.13 5.51
N VAL A 58 8.74 10.80 4.52
CA VAL A 58 8.02 11.38 3.39
C VAL A 58 7.10 10.34 2.77
N SER A 59 5.89 10.75 2.41
CA SER A 59 4.96 9.86 1.72
C SER A 59 5.60 9.36 0.43
N VAL A 60 5.22 8.16 -0.05
CA VAL A 60 5.75 7.66 -1.33
C VAL A 60 5.46 8.66 -2.46
N THR A 61 4.35 9.39 -2.38
CA THR A 61 3.98 10.44 -3.34
C THR A 61 4.95 11.62 -3.39
N GLU A 62 5.59 11.98 -2.26
CA GLU A 62 6.55 13.09 -2.16
C GLU A 62 8.00 12.64 -2.36
N SER A 63 8.24 11.33 -2.46
CA SER A 63 9.56 10.76 -2.69
C SER A 63 10.06 10.99 -4.13
N SER A 64 11.38 10.91 -4.34
CA SER A 64 11.97 10.99 -5.68
C SER A 64 11.37 9.96 -6.65
N ILE A 65 11.36 10.28 -7.94
CA ILE A 65 10.74 9.41 -8.96
C ILE A 65 11.36 8.00 -8.97
N GLU A 66 12.65 7.90 -8.68
CA GLU A 66 13.36 6.62 -8.55
C GLU A 66 12.80 5.77 -7.41
N ILE A 67 12.58 6.37 -6.23
CA ILE A 67 12.01 5.70 -5.06
C ILE A 67 10.56 5.26 -5.34
N ARG A 68 9.78 6.13 -5.99
CA ARG A 68 8.40 5.82 -6.39
C ARG A 68 8.34 4.62 -7.33
N LEU A 69 9.17 4.61 -8.36
CA LEU A 69 9.24 3.50 -9.32
C LEU A 69 9.80 2.22 -8.68
N ALA A 70 10.70 2.32 -7.71
CA ALA A 70 11.19 1.18 -6.95
C ALA A 70 10.09 0.58 -6.05
N PHE A 71 9.30 1.42 -5.37
CA PHE A 71 8.14 0.99 -4.59
C PHE A 71 7.10 0.30 -5.47
N VAL A 72 6.72 0.93 -6.59
CA VAL A 72 5.78 0.36 -7.56
C VAL A 72 6.29 -1.00 -8.06
N ARG A 73 7.53 -1.10 -8.55
CA ARG A 73 8.10 -2.38 -8.99
C ARG A 73 8.01 -3.44 -7.90
N LYS A 74 8.38 -3.11 -6.66
CA LYS A 74 8.33 -4.05 -5.53
C LYS A 74 6.91 -4.55 -5.25
N VAL A 75 5.93 -3.65 -5.20
CA VAL A 75 4.52 -4.01 -4.93
C VAL A 75 3.97 -4.87 -6.05
N TYR A 76 4.15 -4.47 -7.31
CA TYR A 76 3.64 -5.22 -8.45
C TYR A 76 4.30 -6.59 -8.59
N THR A 77 5.61 -6.71 -8.31
CA THR A 77 6.28 -8.02 -8.29
C THR A 77 5.67 -8.93 -7.22
N ILE A 78 5.46 -8.43 -6.00
CA ILE A 78 4.84 -9.22 -4.92
C ILE A 78 3.43 -9.65 -5.30
N LEU A 79 2.59 -8.71 -5.78
CA LEU A 79 1.22 -9.01 -6.18
C LEU A 79 1.16 -10.04 -7.32
N LEU A 80 2.03 -9.91 -8.32
CA LEU A 80 2.09 -10.86 -9.42
C LEU A 80 2.48 -12.25 -8.93
N THR A 81 3.49 -12.35 -8.06
CA THR A 81 3.90 -13.62 -7.45
C THR A 81 2.75 -14.25 -6.65
N GLN A 82 1.98 -13.44 -5.92
CA GLN A 82 0.83 -13.94 -5.15
C GLN A 82 -0.28 -14.48 -6.06
N ILE A 83 -0.63 -13.75 -7.13
CA ILE A 83 -1.64 -14.19 -8.11
C ILE A 83 -1.19 -15.47 -8.83
N LEU A 84 0.09 -15.58 -9.18
CA LEU A 84 0.64 -16.80 -9.77
C LEU A 84 0.55 -17.97 -8.80
N ALA A 85 0.95 -17.77 -7.54
CA ALA A 85 0.85 -18.80 -6.50
C ALA A 85 -0.60 -19.27 -6.29
N THR A 86 -1.56 -18.34 -6.21
CA THR A 86 -2.98 -18.69 -6.05
C THR A 86 -3.51 -19.47 -7.25
N THR A 87 -3.13 -19.05 -8.47
CA THR A 87 -3.54 -19.73 -9.71
C THR A 87 -2.96 -21.13 -9.80
N ILE A 88 -1.69 -21.33 -9.43
CA ILE A 88 -1.05 -22.66 -9.43
C ILE A 88 -1.73 -23.58 -8.42
N VAL A 89 -1.94 -23.13 -7.19
CA VAL A 89 -2.62 -23.94 -6.16
C VAL A 89 -4.04 -24.30 -6.58
N GLY A 90 -4.81 -23.33 -7.08
CA GLY A 90 -6.16 -23.56 -7.59
C GLY A 90 -6.18 -24.54 -8.77
N GLY A 91 -5.29 -24.37 -9.75
CA GLY A 91 -5.20 -25.25 -10.92
C GLY A 91 -4.68 -26.66 -10.62
N LEU A 92 -3.83 -26.83 -9.60
CA LEU A 92 -3.42 -28.16 -9.12
C LEU A 92 -4.58 -28.88 -8.45
N LEU A 93 -5.38 -28.15 -7.65
CA LEU A 93 -6.56 -28.69 -7.01
C LEU A 93 -7.62 -29.08 -8.05
N SER A 94 -7.88 -28.21 -9.04
CA SER A 94 -8.91 -28.43 -10.07
C SER A 94 -8.60 -29.63 -10.98
N GLN A 95 -7.32 -29.89 -11.27
CA GLN A 95 -6.94 -31.04 -12.11
C GLN A 95 -7.05 -32.40 -11.41
N SER A 96 -7.16 -32.43 -10.07
CA SER A 96 -7.15 -33.68 -9.31
C SER A 96 -8.51 -34.00 -8.73
N ASN A 97 -9.22 -34.94 -9.38
CA ASN A 97 -10.53 -35.43 -8.93
C ASN A 97 -10.52 -35.91 -7.46
N SER A 98 -9.41 -36.51 -7.02
CA SER A 98 -9.26 -36.94 -5.62
C SER A 98 -9.16 -35.76 -4.65
N ALA A 99 -8.50 -34.65 -5.02
CA ALA A 99 -8.40 -33.48 -4.16
C ALA A 99 -9.74 -32.76 -4.08
N ILE A 100 -10.43 -32.60 -5.22
CA ILE A 100 -11.79 -32.06 -5.29
C ILE A 100 -12.72 -32.84 -4.36
N PHE A 101 -12.77 -34.17 -4.52
CA PHE A 101 -13.61 -35.02 -3.69
C PHE A 101 -13.28 -34.87 -2.19
N TRP A 102 -12.00 -34.81 -1.84
CA TRP A 102 -11.57 -34.64 -0.45
C TRP A 102 -12.01 -33.31 0.14
N VAL A 103 -11.82 -32.19 -0.58
CA VAL A 103 -12.21 -30.85 -0.07
C VAL A 103 -13.72 -30.66 0.00
N GLN A 104 -14.47 -31.25 -0.94
CA GLN A 104 -15.93 -31.22 -0.92
C GLN A 104 -16.51 -32.08 0.23
N THR A 105 -15.87 -33.19 0.57
CA THR A 105 -16.26 -34.03 1.71
C THR A 105 -15.88 -33.40 3.05
N ASN A 106 -14.72 -32.75 3.11
CA ASN A 106 -14.14 -32.18 4.32
C ASN A 106 -14.35 -30.66 4.38
N ILE A 107 -15.60 -30.23 4.53
CA ILE A 107 -15.95 -28.79 4.57
C ILE A 107 -15.22 -28.01 5.68
N TRP A 108 -14.80 -28.68 6.75
CA TRP A 108 -14.01 -28.08 7.82
C TRP A 108 -12.66 -27.53 7.31
N ALA A 109 -12.10 -28.10 6.24
CA ALA A 109 -10.86 -27.62 5.63
C ALA A 109 -10.98 -26.17 5.13
N PHE A 110 -12.14 -25.80 4.58
CA PHE A 110 -12.45 -24.43 4.17
C PHE A 110 -12.47 -23.48 5.38
N TYR A 111 -13.16 -23.85 6.46
CA TYR A 111 -13.26 -23.00 7.65
C TYR A 111 -11.91 -22.86 8.36
N VAL A 112 -11.13 -23.94 8.46
CA VAL A 112 -9.79 -23.90 9.06
C VAL A 112 -8.86 -22.99 8.26
N SER A 113 -8.88 -23.06 6.92
CA SER A 113 -8.06 -22.15 6.11
C SER A 113 -8.55 -20.71 6.22
N LEU A 114 -9.86 -20.47 6.19
CA LEU A 114 -10.46 -19.13 6.34
C LEU A 114 -10.16 -18.47 7.69
N PHE A 115 -10.35 -19.16 8.80
CA PHE A 115 -10.00 -18.60 10.12
C PHE A 115 -8.48 -18.50 10.29
N GLY A 116 -7.74 -19.43 9.70
CA GLY A 116 -6.29 -19.39 9.70
C GLY A 116 -5.72 -18.17 8.96
N THR A 117 -6.29 -17.77 7.81
CA THR A 117 -5.86 -16.55 7.11
C THR A 117 -6.06 -15.30 7.97
N LEU A 118 -7.16 -15.21 8.72
CA LEU A 118 -7.40 -14.10 9.66
C LEU A 118 -6.36 -14.05 10.78
N VAL A 119 -5.99 -15.21 11.35
CA VAL A 119 -4.94 -15.30 12.37
C VAL A 119 -3.59 -14.86 11.80
N VAL A 120 -3.22 -15.38 10.62
CA VAL A 120 -1.96 -15.01 9.95
C VAL A 120 -1.95 -13.53 9.57
N LEU A 121 -3.09 -12.96 9.17
CA LEU A 121 -3.24 -11.53 8.91
C LEU A 121 -2.98 -10.69 10.17
N GLY A 122 -3.53 -11.11 11.32
CA GLY A 122 -3.24 -10.47 12.61
C GLY A 122 -1.76 -10.53 12.98
N LEU A 123 -1.12 -11.69 12.79
CA LEU A 123 0.32 -11.86 13.01
C LEU A 123 1.16 -11.01 12.04
N LEU A 124 0.75 -10.94 10.77
CA LEU A 124 1.39 -10.12 9.74
C LEU A 124 1.30 -8.65 10.10
N TYR A 125 0.15 -8.18 10.60
CA TYR A 125 -0.01 -6.81 11.09
C TYR A 125 0.94 -6.51 12.25
N TRP A 126 1.04 -7.42 13.23
CA TRP A 126 1.96 -7.27 14.35
C TRP A 126 3.43 -7.25 13.87
N LYS A 127 3.82 -8.16 13.00
CA LYS A 127 5.20 -8.31 12.52
C LYS A 127 5.51 -7.52 11.24
N ARG A 128 4.68 -6.56 10.83
CA ARG A 128 4.82 -5.85 9.56
C ARG A 128 6.16 -5.12 9.39
N HIS A 129 6.77 -4.65 10.49
CA HIS A 129 8.07 -3.95 10.48
C HIS A 129 9.27 -4.90 10.69
N SER A 130 9.03 -6.20 10.91
CA SER A 130 10.09 -7.19 11.12
C SER A 130 10.47 -7.85 9.80
N HIS A 131 11.49 -7.29 9.13
CA HIS A 131 12.12 -7.95 7.98
C HIS A 131 13.13 -9.02 8.46
N PRO A 132 13.17 -10.21 7.83
CA PRO A 132 12.40 -10.68 6.67
C PRO A 132 11.08 -11.40 7.01
N MET A 133 10.75 -11.55 8.29
CA MET A 133 9.61 -12.34 8.77
C MET A 133 8.27 -11.93 8.14
N ASN A 134 8.07 -10.64 7.86
CA ASN A 134 6.88 -10.15 7.19
C ASN A 134 6.63 -10.80 5.81
N PHE A 135 7.67 -11.07 5.01
CA PHE A 135 7.52 -11.74 3.72
C PHE A 135 7.18 -13.23 3.88
N GLY A 136 7.72 -13.88 4.91
CA GLY A 136 7.34 -15.26 5.25
C GLY A 136 5.88 -15.37 5.65
N LEU A 137 5.42 -14.49 6.55
CA LEU A 137 4.02 -14.40 6.96
C LEU A 137 3.10 -14.01 5.80
N LEU A 138 3.55 -13.14 4.91
CA LEU A 138 2.82 -12.77 3.70
C LEU A 138 2.66 -13.96 2.76
N GLY A 139 3.73 -14.74 2.54
CA GLY A 139 3.68 -15.96 1.75
C GLY A 139 2.76 -17.01 2.36
N LEU A 140 2.82 -17.21 3.68
CA LEU A 140 1.90 -18.11 4.39
C LEU A 140 0.45 -17.67 4.24
N PHE A 141 0.18 -16.37 4.41
CA PHE A 141 -1.15 -15.80 4.18
C PHE A 141 -1.63 -16.10 2.76
N THR A 142 -0.79 -15.85 1.74
CA THR A 142 -1.11 -16.14 0.35
C THR A 142 -1.38 -17.63 0.11
N LEU A 143 -0.64 -18.55 0.71
CA LEU A 143 -0.86 -20.00 0.54
C LEU A 143 -2.17 -20.46 1.16
N MET A 144 -2.53 -19.95 2.35
CA MET A 144 -3.80 -20.27 3.00
C MET A 144 -5.00 -19.69 2.22
N GLU A 145 -4.84 -18.48 1.68
CA GLU A 145 -5.84 -17.85 0.82
C GLU A 145 -5.96 -18.61 -0.51
N ALA A 146 -4.84 -19.01 -1.12
CA ALA A 146 -4.79 -19.81 -2.33
C ALA A 146 -5.53 -21.15 -2.15
N PHE A 147 -5.34 -21.83 -1.02
CA PHE A 147 -6.07 -23.05 -0.70
C PHE A 147 -7.57 -22.76 -0.53
N THR A 148 -7.94 -21.71 0.19
CA THR A 148 -9.34 -21.32 0.39
C THR A 148 -10.03 -21.03 -0.95
N LEU A 149 -9.39 -20.25 -1.82
CA LEU A 149 -9.86 -20.00 -3.18
C LEU A 149 -9.95 -21.29 -4.00
N GLY A 150 -8.95 -22.17 -3.91
CA GLY A 150 -8.96 -23.48 -4.55
C GLY A 150 -10.16 -24.35 -4.16
N VAL A 151 -10.48 -24.39 -2.86
CA VAL A 151 -11.67 -25.09 -2.35
C VAL A 151 -12.95 -24.50 -2.91
N VAL A 152 -13.07 -23.16 -2.96
CA VAL A 152 -14.24 -22.49 -3.53
C VAL A 152 -14.37 -22.80 -5.02
N THR A 153 -13.28 -22.72 -5.79
CA THR A 153 -13.31 -23.01 -7.23
C THR A 153 -13.64 -24.46 -7.51
N ALA A 154 -13.40 -25.40 -6.58
CA ALA A 154 -13.76 -26.81 -6.73
C ALA A 154 -15.28 -27.07 -6.77
N PHE A 155 -16.12 -26.08 -6.46
CA PHE A 155 -17.57 -26.16 -6.60
C PHE A 155 -18.09 -25.60 -7.93
N TYR A 156 -17.20 -25.07 -8.78
CA TYR A 156 -17.53 -24.48 -10.08
C TYR A 156 -16.78 -25.21 -11.19
N ASP A 157 -17.31 -25.14 -12.41
CA ASP A 157 -16.62 -25.71 -13.57
C ASP A 157 -15.33 -24.93 -13.89
N ASP A 158 -14.24 -25.66 -14.13
CA ASP A 158 -12.92 -25.11 -14.45
C ASP A 158 -12.96 -24.09 -15.62
N VAL A 159 -13.80 -24.35 -16.62
CA VAL A 159 -13.98 -23.46 -17.78
C VAL A 159 -14.54 -22.10 -17.34
N ILE A 160 -15.55 -22.10 -16.45
CA ILE A 160 -16.17 -20.88 -15.94
C ILE A 160 -15.16 -20.11 -15.08
N VAL A 161 -14.43 -20.81 -14.21
CA VAL A 161 -13.41 -20.22 -13.35
C VAL A 161 -12.31 -19.55 -14.18
N LEU A 162 -11.82 -20.21 -15.22
CA LEU A 162 -10.77 -19.67 -16.10
C LEU A 162 -11.26 -18.47 -16.93
N GLN A 163 -12.49 -18.51 -17.43
CA GLN A 163 -13.11 -17.36 -18.11
C GLN A 163 -13.23 -16.14 -17.16
N ALA A 164 -13.70 -16.35 -15.93
CA ALA A 164 -13.81 -15.30 -14.93
C ALA A 164 -12.44 -14.70 -14.58
N LEU A 165 -11.41 -15.52 -14.42
CA LEU A 165 -10.03 -15.08 -14.19
C LEU A 165 -9.51 -14.20 -15.34
N LEU A 166 -9.73 -14.59 -16.59
CA LEU A 166 -9.29 -13.84 -17.76
C LEU A 166 -9.99 -12.48 -17.87
N ILE A 167 -11.31 -12.45 -17.66
CA ILE A 167 -12.09 -11.20 -17.71
C ILE A 167 -11.66 -10.24 -16.60
N THR A 168 -11.57 -10.73 -15.35
CA THR A 168 -11.17 -9.90 -14.20
C THR A 168 -9.75 -9.37 -14.35
N THR A 169 -8.81 -10.21 -14.81
CA THR A 169 -7.43 -9.80 -15.09
C THR A 169 -7.38 -8.76 -16.21
N GLY A 170 -8.12 -8.97 -17.30
CA GLY A 170 -8.20 -8.02 -18.42
C GLY A 170 -8.76 -6.66 -17.98
N VAL A 171 -9.85 -6.65 -17.22
CA VAL A 171 -10.45 -5.42 -16.67
C VAL A 171 -9.48 -4.75 -15.69
N PHE A 172 -8.84 -5.50 -14.79
CA PHE A 172 -7.87 -4.96 -13.84
C PHE A 172 -6.65 -4.34 -14.53
N LEU A 173 -6.07 -5.02 -15.52
CA LEU A 173 -4.94 -4.49 -16.29
C LEU A 173 -5.35 -3.28 -17.13
N GLY A 174 -6.52 -3.31 -17.77
CA GLY A 174 -7.06 -2.19 -18.53
C GLY A 174 -7.28 -0.95 -17.66
N LEU A 175 -7.91 -1.12 -16.49
CA LEU A 175 -8.09 -0.05 -15.52
C LEU A 175 -6.74 0.43 -14.95
N THR A 176 -5.81 -0.48 -14.66
CA THR A 176 -4.47 -0.12 -14.16
C THR A 176 -3.74 0.74 -15.19
N LEU A 177 -3.65 0.32 -16.45
CA LEU A 177 -3.04 1.10 -17.52
C LEU A 177 -3.73 2.44 -17.72
N PHE A 178 -5.07 2.45 -17.69
CA PHE A 178 -5.85 3.69 -17.73
C PHE A 178 -5.47 4.60 -16.56
N THR A 179 -5.39 4.11 -15.33
CA THR A 179 -5.00 4.93 -14.16
C THR A 179 -3.55 5.42 -14.20
N LEU A 180 -2.63 4.65 -14.80
CA LEU A 180 -1.23 5.04 -14.92
C LEU A 180 -1.00 6.11 -16.00
N GLN A 181 -1.86 6.17 -17.02
CA GLN A 181 -1.77 7.15 -18.13
C GLN A 181 -2.73 8.34 -17.95
N SER A 182 -3.82 8.15 -17.22
CA SER A 182 -4.91 9.11 -17.07
C SER A 182 -4.47 10.34 -16.29
N LYS A 183 -4.82 11.51 -16.83
CA LYS A 183 -4.73 12.81 -16.15
C LYS A 183 -6.05 13.21 -15.46
N TYR A 184 -7.05 12.34 -15.50
CA TYR A 184 -8.35 12.60 -14.88
C TYR A 184 -8.22 12.54 -13.35
N ASP A 185 -8.65 13.60 -12.68
CA ASP A 185 -8.72 13.67 -11.23
C ASP A 185 -10.02 13.04 -10.73
N PHE A 186 -9.90 11.96 -9.95
CA PHE A 186 -11.02 11.23 -9.37
C PHE A 186 -11.35 11.67 -7.93
N SER A 187 -10.76 12.77 -7.43
CA SER A 187 -10.93 13.26 -6.06
C SER A 187 -12.38 13.56 -5.66
N GLY A 188 -13.33 13.60 -6.61
CA GLY A 188 -14.77 13.80 -6.37
C GLY A 188 -15.67 12.59 -6.60
N MET A 189 -15.13 11.41 -6.96
CA MET A 189 -15.97 10.24 -7.30
C MET A 189 -16.55 9.50 -6.07
N GLY A 190 -16.07 9.81 -4.86
CA GLY A 190 -16.50 9.13 -3.63
C GLY A 190 -18.03 9.05 -3.43
N PRO A 191 -18.78 10.17 -3.51
CA PRO A 191 -20.24 10.16 -3.39
C PRO A 191 -20.94 9.34 -4.48
N TRP A 192 -20.43 9.34 -5.72
CA TRP A 192 -20.99 8.57 -6.83
C TRP A 192 -20.76 7.07 -6.66
N LEU A 193 -19.55 6.66 -6.23
CA LEU A 193 -19.23 5.27 -5.92
C LEU A 193 -20.05 4.76 -4.72
N PHE A 194 -20.22 5.59 -3.69
CA PHE A 194 -21.06 5.27 -2.53
C PHE A 194 -22.54 5.13 -2.93
N GLY A 195 -23.07 6.06 -3.72
CA GLY A 195 -24.42 5.98 -4.27
C GLY A 195 -24.63 4.73 -5.13
N GLY A 196 -23.65 4.41 -5.99
CA GLY A 196 -23.65 3.19 -6.80
C GLY A 196 -23.64 1.91 -5.96
N LEU A 197 -22.83 1.85 -4.90
CA LEU A 197 -22.79 0.71 -3.97
C LEU A 197 -24.13 0.53 -3.24
N VAL A 198 -24.74 1.62 -2.77
CA VAL A 198 -26.05 1.60 -2.10
C VAL A 198 -27.14 1.17 -3.08
N ALA A 199 -27.12 1.68 -4.30
CA ALA A 199 -28.06 1.29 -5.36
C ALA A 199 -27.92 -0.20 -5.70
N LEU A 200 -26.70 -0.70 -5.91
CA LEU A 200 -26.42 -2.11 -6.18
C LEU A 200 -26.95 -3.01 -5.06
N ARG A 201 -26.71 -2.65 -3.79
CA ARG A 201 -27.25 -3.39 -2.64
C ARG A 201 -28.78 -3.43 -2.67
N LYS A 202 -29.43 -2.31 -2.96
CA LYS A 202 -30.89 -2.20 -2.97
C LYS A 202 -31.55 -2.83 -4.20
N LEU A 203 -30.80 -2.94 -5.30
CA LEU A 203 -31.23 -3.54 -6.56
C LEU A 203 -31.03 -5.07 -6.56
N SER A 204 -30.19 -5.61 -5.67
CA SER A 204 -29.97 -7.05 -5.52
C SER A 204 -31.23 -7.91 -5.34
N PRO A 205 -32.29 -7.51 -4.61
CA PRO A 205 -33.51 -8.30 -4.49
C PRO A 205 -34.32 -8.32 -5.79
N LEU A 206 -34.25 -7.25 -6.60
CA LEU A 206 -35.00 -7.11 -7.85
C LEU A 206 -34.41 -7.97 -8.97
N PHE A 207 -33.10 -8.23 -8.94
CA PHE A 207 -32.45 -9.19 -9.85
C PHE A 207 -32.51 -10.63 -9.36
N ALA A 208 -32.65 -10.86 -8.05
CA ALA A 208 -32.79 -12.22 -7.52
C ALA A 208 -34.09 -12.90 -8.00
N GLU A 209 -35.16 -12.13 -8.19
CA GLU A 209 -36.46 -12.65 -8.68
C GLU A 209 -36.51 -12.89 -10.20
N SER A 210 -35.53 -12.41 -10.98
CA SER A 210 -35.48 -12.64 -12.43
C SER A 210 -34.72 -13.93 -12.83
N TRP A 211 -34.10 -14.62 -11.87
CA TRP A 211 -33.29 -15.82 -12.09
C TRP A 211 -33.76 -17.04 -11.26
N ILE A 212 -34.94 -16.95 -10.62
CA ILE A 212 -35.69 -18.09 -10.03
C ILE A 212 -36.89 -18.35 -10.94
#